data_AF-A0A7H1M7T2-F1
#
_entry.id   AF-A0A7H1M7T2-F1
#
_cell.length_a   1.000
_cell.length_b   1.000
_cell.length_c   1.000
_cell.angle_alpha   90.00
_cell.angle_beta   90.00
_cell.angle_gamma   90.00
#
_symmetry.space_group_name_H-M   'P 1'
#
loop_
_entity.id
_entity.type
_entity.pdbx_description
1 polymer ?
#
loop_
_entity_poly.entity_id
_entity_poly.type
_entity_poly.pdbx_seq_one_letter_code
_entity_poly.pdbx_strand_id
1 'polypeptide(L)'
;MHISIKPVGRKLYEWNECVDQPDNATNIARAIERSFVLPKKAFGRYKSAEVHTKPKRRIPKSLVFLIIFLPLLIGFTAYTVIKMGKRYSGQSEDIQAAAVSAESLASPPPSAEYSTSAQGRSLTPDLYVPTLAEKPESKPLYDSVRQVKTFERVAACISGGDSGCTCYSDQATPLKEVSTEMCKDYVKNGLPFNPYKDTANAPYTPSETAQGGSPASGGEVPVMGGKSLPNLMYDGYVEAGEQFRP
;
A
#
# COMPACT_ATOMS: atom_id res chain seq x y z
N MET A 1 -4.55 17.88 33.10
CA MET A 1 -3.92 18.69 32.02
C MET A 1 -2.50 18.18 31.77
N HIS A 2 -2.08 18.06 30.51
CA HIS A 2 -0.75 17.60 30.13
C HIS A 2 -0.21 18.40 28.94
N ILE A 3 1.06 18.79 28.96
CA ILE A 3 1.70 19.57 27.89
C ILE A 3 2.65 18.66 27.11
N SER A 4 2.33 18.41 25.85
CA SER A 4 3.17 17.62 24.96
C SER A 4 3.96 18.51 24.00
N ILE A 5 5.23 18.20 23.81
CA ILE A 5 6.13 18.91 22.90
C ILE A 5 6.10 18.17 21.56
N LYS A 6 5.57 18.82 20.53
CA LYS A 6 5.52 18.28 19.18
C LYS A 6 6.69 18.82 18.34
N PRO A 7 7.00 18.22 17.18
CA PRO A 7 7.99 18.77 16.26
C PRO A 7 7.67 20.21 15.86
N VAL A 8 6.37 20.53 15.75
CA VAL A 8 5.85 21.87 15.50
C VAL A 8 5.09 22.34 16.75
N GLY A 9 5.75 23.17 17.57
CA GLY A 9 5.12 23.81 18.72
C GLY A 9 4.83 22.90 19.93
N ARG A 10 3.93 23.36 20.80
CA ARG A 10 3.49 22.66 22.02
C ARG A 10 1.96 22.62 22.04
N LYS A 11 1.43 21.51 22.51
CA LYS A 11 -0.01 21.28 22.65
C LYS A 11 -0.34 20.96 24.11
N LEU A 12 -1.45 21.51 24.59
CA LEU A 12 -2.03 21.25 25.90
C LEU A 12 -3.22 20.31 25.69
N TYR A 13 -3.22 19.23 26.44
CA TYR A 13 -4.26 18.22 26.46
C TYR A 13 -4.98 18.29 27.81
N GLU A 14 -6.29 18.44 27.76
CA GLU A 14 -7.16 18.54 28.93
C GLU A 14 -8.16 17.38 28.93
N TRP A 15 -8.37 16.79 30.10
CA TRP A 15 -9.35 15.73 30.36
C TRP A 15 -10.19 16.15 31.56
N ASN A 16 -11.44 15.71 31.57
CA ASN A 16 -12.34 15.93 32.71
C ASN A 16 -12.06 14.95 33.86
N GLU A 17 -11.33 13.87 33.58
CA GLU A 17 -10.95 12.82 34.53
C GLU A 17 -9.43 12.79 34.77
N CYS A 18 -9.02 12.12 35.85
CA CYS A 18 -7.61 11.84 36.10
C CYS A 18 -7.14 10.72 35.16
N VAL A 19 -6.08 10.97 34.41
CA VAL A 19 -5.51 10.02 33.44
C VAL A 19 -4.09 9.67 33.84
N ASP A 20 -3.83 8.39 34.09
CA ASP A 20 -2.52 7.90 34.56
C ASP A 20 -1.44 7.96 33.47
N GLN A 21 -1.81 7.73 32.21
CA GLN A 21 -0.89 7.71 31.06
C GLN A 21 -1.30 8.74 30.00
N PRO A 22 -0.98 10.04 30.20
CA PRO A 22 -1.40 11.11 29.29
C PRO A 22 -0.68 11.10 27.94
N ASP A 23 0.43 10.36 27.81
CA ASP A 23 1.18 10.21 26.56
C ASP A 23 0.65 9.09 25.64
N ASN A 24 -0.27 8.25 26.13
CA ASN A 24 -0.83 7.16 25.32
C ASN A 24 -1.76 7.70 24.23
N ALA A 25 -1.67 7.16 23.01
CA ALA A 25 -2.42 7.62 21.85
C ALA A 25 -3.94 7.59 22.06
N THR A 26 -4.45 6.54 22.73
CA THR A 26 -5.87 6.40 23.05
C THR A 26 -6.36 7.49 24.00
N ASN A 27 -5.53 7.85 24.99
CA ASN A 27 -5.85 8.87 25.97
C ASN A 27 -5.75 10.27 25.36
N ILE A 28 -4.74 10.53 24.53
CA ILE A 28 -4.61 11.77 23.77
C ILE A 28 -5.82 12.00 22.85
N ALA A 29 -6.34 10.94 22.20
CA ALA A 29 -7.52 11.05 21.34
C ALA A 29 -8.81 11.45 22.08
N ARG A 30 -8.91 11.16 23.38
CA ARG A 30 -10.05 11.58 24.23
C ARG A 30 -9.87 12.97 24.83
N ALA A 31 -8.70 13.57 24.66
CA ALA A 31 -8.37 14.86 25.26
C ALA A 31 -8.92 16.03 24.43
N ILE A 32 -9.28 17.12 25.11
CA ILE A 32 -9.49 18.41 24.45
C ILE A 32 -8.11 19.02 24.16
N GLU A 33 -7.80 19.21 22.88
CA GLU A 33 -6.53 19.74 22.43
C GLU A 33 -6.57 21.28 22.29
N ARG A 34 -5.58 21.96 22.87
CA ARG A 34 -5.35 23.41 22.70
C ARG A 34 -3.90 23.70 22.34
N SER A 35 -3.66 24.69 21.49
CA SER A 35 -2.30 25.20 21.25
C SER A 35 -1.82 25.98 22.46
N PHE A 36 -0.65 25.64 23.00
CA PHE A 36 -0.13 26.30 24.22
C PHE A 36 1.19 27.01 23.99
N VAL A 37 1.22 28.28 24.36
CA VAL A 37 2.42 29.13 24.35
C VAL A 37 2.82 29.43 25.78
N LEU A 38 4.04 29.06 26.17
CA LEU A 38 4.53 29.34 27.52
C LEU A 38 4.68 30.86 27.73
N PRO A 39 4.03 31.45 28.75
CA PRO A 39 4.10 32.88 29.01
C PRO A 39 5.50 33.28 29.50
N LYS A 40 6.16 34.19 28.77
CA LYS A 40 7.54 34.63 29.08
C LYS A 40 7.68 35.24 30.48
N LYS A 41 6.63 35.90 30.98
CA LYS A 41 6.60 36.55 32.29
C LYS A 41 6.71 35.56 33.46
N ALA A 42 6.27 34.30 33.28
CA ALA A 42 6.30 33.29 34.33
C ALA A 42 7.72 32.75 34.61
N PHE A 43 8.59 32.73 33.60
CA PHE A 43 9.97 32.25 33.76
C PHE A 43 10.80 33.11 34.73
N GLY A 44 10.48 34.39 34.91
CA GLY A 44 11.19 35.26 35.87
C GLY A 44 10.92 34.92 37.33
N ARG A 45 9.83 34.18 37.63
CA ARG A 45 9.43 33.78 38.99
C ARG A 45 9.84 32.35 39.33
N TYR A 46 10.32 31.57 38.35
CA TYR A 46 10.60 30.15 38.50
C TYR A 46 12.04 29.85 38.11
N LYS A 47 12.87 29.47 39.08
CA LYS A 47 14.27 29.06 38.89
C LYS A 47 14.37 27.54 39.02
N SER A 48 14.07 26.82 37.94
CA SER A 48 14.22 25.36 37.87
C SER A 48 15.56 24.93 37.32
N ALA A 49 16.06 23.78 37.79
CA ALA A 49 17.29 23.13 37.35
C ALA A 49 17.38 23.03 35.81
N GLU A 50 18.32 23.76 35.22
CA GLU A 50 18.59 23.78 33.78
C GLU A 50 19.19 22.45 33.26
N VAL A 51 19.55 21.55 34.18
CA VAL A 51 20.31 20.33 33.90
C VAL A 51 19.51 19.29 33.10
N HIS A 52 18.17 19.28 33.17
CA HIS A 52 17.35 18.24 32.53
C HIS A 52 16.19 18.73 31.63
N THR A 53 16.14 20.02 31.26
CA THR A 53 14.93 20.60 30.62
C THR A 53 15.09 20.99 29.15
N LYS A 54 16.11 20.48 28.45
CA LYS A 54 16.28 20.70 27.00
C LYS A 54 15.81 19.48 26.20
N PRO A 55 14.51 19.36 25.88
CA PRO A 55 14.02 18.31 25.01
C PRO A 55 14.67 18.47 23.62
N LYS A 56 15.43 17.45 23.20
CA LYS A 56 16.07 17.41 21.89
C LYS A 56 14.99 17.31 20.81
N ARG A 57 14.69 18.42 20.13
CA ARG A 57 13.74 18.43 19.01
C ARG A 57 14.36 17.69 17.83
N ARG A 58 13.72 16.60 17.41
CA ARG A 58 14.05 15.92 16.15
C ARG A 58 13.17 16.48 15.06
N ILE A 59 13.77 17.19 14.11
CA ILE A 59 13.06 17.63 12.90
C ILE A 59 12.72 16.37 12.08
N PRO A 60 11.48 16.20 11.61
CA PRO A 60 11.11 15.04 10.81
C PRO A 60 11.92 15.04 9.50
N LYS A 61 12.49 13.89 9.12
CA LYS A 61 13.33 13.75 7.93
C LYS A 61 12.60 14.19 6.64
N SER A 62 11.27 14.03 6.59
CA SER A 62 10.43 14.46 5.47
C SER A 62 10.44 15.97 5.25
N LEU A 63 10.48 16.79 6.31
CA LEU A 63 10.50 18.24 6.20
C LEU A 63 11.86 18.73 5.68
N VAL A 64 12.96 18.11 6.14
CA VAL A 64 14.31 18.37 5.61
C VAL A 64 14.40 17.97 4.13
N PHE A 65 13.86 16.80 3.77
CA PHE A 65 13.80 16.34 2.38
C PHE A 65 13.04 17.32 1.50
N LEU A 66 11.87 17.81 1.93
CA LEU A 66 11.07 18.76 1.17
C LEU A 66 11.81 20.08 0.93
N ILE A 67 12.48 20.63 1.96
CA ILE A 67 13.23 21.89 1.85
C ILE A 67 14.41 21.77 0.87
N ILE A 68 15.06 20.61 0.79
CA ILE A 68 16.22 20.41 -0.09
C ILE A 68 15.78 19.98 -1.50
N PHE A 69 14.82 19.07 -1.60
CA PHE A 69 14.42 18.45 -2.85
C PHE A 69 13.61 19.41 -3.73
N LEU A 70 12.72 20.23 -3.14
CA LEU A 70 11.88 21.16 -3.88
C LEU A 70 12.68 22.20 -4.69
N PRO A 71 13.66 22.94 -4.12
CA PRO A 71 14.47 23.87 -4.91
C PRO A 71 15.38 23.15 -5.91
N LEU A 72 15.85 21.94 -5.60
CA LEU A 72 16.67 21.15 -6.52
C LEU A 72 15.85 20.73 -7.76
N LEU A 73 14.60 20.30 -7.57
CA LEU A 73 13.68 19.96 -8.66
C LEU A 73 13.38 21.19 -9.54
N ILE A 74 13.11 22.34 -8.93
CA ILE A 74 12.84 23.60 -9.65
C ILE A 74 14.09 24.07 -10.42
N GLY A 75 15.27 24.01 -9.79
CA GLY A 75 16.54 24.34 -10.44
C GLY A 75 16.87 23.39 -11.59
N PHE A 76 16.63 22.09 -11.42
CA PHE A 76 16.87 21.07 -12.44
C PHE A 76 15.96 21.26 -13.66
N THR A 77 14.66 21.49 -13.43
CA THR A 77 13.69 21.74 -14.53
C THR A 77 13.99 23.05 -15.27
N ALA A 78 14.34 24.13 -14.56
CA ALA A 78 14.77 25.38 -15.21
C ALA A 78 16.06 25.17 -16.04
N TYR A 79 17.02 24.42 -15.49
CA TYR A 79 18.28 24.11 -16.18
C TYR A 79 18.07 23.28 -17.45
N THR A 80 17.23 22.23 -17.42
CA THR A 80 16.96 21.39 -18.60
C THR A 80 16.23 22.17 -19.69
N VAL A 81 15.24 23.00 -19.34
CA VAL A 81 14.51 23.86 -20.30
C VAL A 81 15.44 24.87 -20.96
N ILE A 82 16.30 25.57 -20.19
CA ILE A 82 17.27 26.53 -20.77
C ILE A 82 18.28 25.81 -21.67
N LYS A 83 18.77 24.64 -21.25
CA LYS A 83 19.74 23.85 -22.03
C LYS A 83 19.13 23.29 -23.31
N MET A 84 17.88 22.81 -23.27
CA MET A 84 17.14 22.38 -24.45
C MET A 84 16.81 23.57 -25.36
N GLY A 85 16.36 24.69 -24.82
CA GLY A 85 16.10 25.92 -25.60
C GLY A 85 17.32 26.39 -26.40
N LYS A 86 18.53 26.34 -25.82
CA LYS A 86 19.78 26.65 -26.56
C LYS A 86 20.15 25.65 -27.66
N ARG A 87 19.62 24.42 -27.61
CA ARG A 87 19.85 23.38 -28.63
C ARG A 87 18.77 23.39 -29.71
N TYR A 88 17.56 23.85 -29.38
CA TYR A 88 16.42 23.93 -30.28
C TYR A 88 16.21 25.34 -30.88
N SER A 89 16.88 26.39 -30.39
CA SER A 89 16.80 27.75 -30.97
C SER A 89 17.46 27.92 -32.35
N GLY A 90 18.00 26.86 -32.94
CA GLY A 90 18.41 26.83 -34.34
C GLY A 90 17.34 26.26 -35.29
N GLN A 91 16.19 25.83 -34.76
CA GLN A 91 15.11 25.24 -35.55
C GLN A 91 13.77 25.64 -34.93
N SER A 92 13.39 26.89 -35.18
CA SER A 92 12.03 27.37 -34.88
C SER A 92 11.29 27.48 -36.19
N GLU A 93 10.17 26.77 -36.26
CA GLU A 93 8.95 27.12 -37.02
C GLU A 93 9.03 27.16 -38.55
N ASP A 94 8.50 26.10 -39.17
CA ASP A 94 7.42 26.03 -40.20
C ASP A 94 7.53 24.61 -40.83
N ILE A 95 6.53 23.76 -40.99
CA ILE A 95 5.47 23.83 -42.01
C ILE A 95 4.42 22.74 -41.68
N GLN A 96 3.15 23.13 -41.68
CA GLN A 96 2.03 22.23 -41.95
C GLN A 96 1.87 22.02 -43.47
N ALA A 97 1.55 20.78 -43.83
CA ALA A 97 0.86 20.30 -45.03
C ALA A 97 1.68 19.87 -46.28
N ALA A 98 1.49 18.58 -46.62
CA ALA A 98 1.06 18.03 -47.91
C ALA A 98 1.98 17.00 -48.61
N ALA A 99 1.34 15.87 -48.93
CA ALA A 99 1.53 14.99 -50.10
C ALA A 99 2.52 13.79 -50.07
N VAL A 100 1.91 12.63 -49.77
CA VAL A 100 1.96 11.28 -50.40
C VAL A 100 2.95 10.94 -51.54
N SER A 101 3.50 9.71 -51.42
CA SER A 101 3.88 8.67 -52.44
C SER A 101 5.33 8.20 -52.22
N ALA A 102 5.60 7.04 -51.60
CA ALA A 102 5.44 5.64 -52.02
C ALA A 102 6.51 5.13 -53.02
N GLU A 103 7.45 4.31 -52.54
CA GLU A 103 8.01 3.07 -53.17
C GLU A 103 9.09 2.46 -52.24
N SER A 104 8.79 1.34 -51.55
CA SER A 104 9.21 -0.06 -51.83
C SER A 104 10.72 -0.33 -51.63
N LEU A 105 11.19 -1.28 -50.80
CA LEU A 105 11.09 -2.75 -50.99
C LEU A 105 11.50 -3.57 -49.73
N ALA A 106 10.75 -4.67 -49.50
CA ALA A 106 11.11 -6.03 -49.03
C ALA A 106 11.77 -6.24 -47.63
N SER A 107 11.44 -7.22 -46.76
CA SER A 107 10.63 -8.48 -46.81
C SER A 107 10.34 -9.04 -45.37
N PRO A 108 9.47 -10.07 -45.16
CA PRO A 108 8.72 -10.43 -43.91
C PRO A 108 9.26 -11.71 -43.16
N PRO A 109 8.57 -12.50 -42.26
CA PRO A 109 7.25 -12.45 -41.53
C PRO A 109 7.36 -12.88 -40.00
N PRO A 110 6.36 -13.43 -39.25
CA PRO A 110 4.88 -13.49 -39.37
C PRO A 110 4.05 -13.02 -38.13
N SER A 111 2.81 -12.59 -38.41
CA SER A 111 1.56 -12.71 -37.62
C SER A 111 1.55 -12.51 -36.09
N ALA A 112 1.02 -11.36 -35.66
CA ALA A 112 0.09 -11.29 -34.53
C ALA A 112 -0.88 -10.11 -34.76
N GLU A 113 -2.15 -10.44 -34.93
CA GLU A 113 -3.26 -9.49 -35.00
C GLU A 113 -3.36 -8.72 -33.69
N TYR A 114 -2.74 -7.54 -33.63
CA TYR A 114 -3.09 -6.56 -32.61
C TYR A 114 -4.04 -5.56 -33.25
N SER A 115 -5.30 -5.66 -32.82
CA SER A 115 -6.34 -4.68 -33.11
C SER A 115 -5.81 -3.27 -32.90
N THR A 116 -6.08 -2.44 -33.90
CA THR A 116 -5.67 -1.06 -34.10
C THR A 116 -6.01 -0.20 -32.89
N SER A 117 -5.09 -0.13 -31.91
CA SER A 117 -5.13 0.88 -30.88
C SER A 117 -4.95 2.25 -31.54
N ALA A 118 -5.87 3.18 -31.26
CA ALA A 118 -5.93 4.50 -31.84
C ALA A 118 -4.70 5.36 -31.47
N GLN A 119 -3.57 5.11 -32.09
CA GLN A 119 -2.41 6.00 -32.09
C GLN A 119 -2.60 6.99 -33.24
N GLY A 120 -3.20 8.15 -32.92
CA GLY A 120 -3.27 9.30 -33.84
C GLY A 120 -4.64 9.72 -34.38
N ARG A 121 -5.78 9.35 -33.75
CA ARG A 121 -7.09 9.91 -34.13
C ARG A 121 -7.26 11.32 -33.55
N SER A 122 -7.64 12.27 -34.39
CA SER A 122 -8.09 13.61 -33.97
C SER A 122 -9.26 13.50 -32.99
N LEU A 123 -9.31 14.39 -32.00
CA LEU A 123 -10.38 14.43 -30.99
C LEU A 123 -11.73 14.69 -31.68
N THR A 124 -12.55 13.64 -31.84
CA THR A 124 -13.93 13.76 -32.32
C THR A 124 -14.90 13.84 -31.14
N PRO A 125 -16.03 14.55 -31.29
CA PRO A 125 -17.04 14.67 -30.23
C PRO A 125 -17.59 13.30 -29.76
N ASP A 126 -17.62 12.31 -30.65
CA ASP A 126 -18.11 10.96 -30.35
C ASP A 126 -17.26 10.23 -29.29
N LEU A 127 -15.96 10.55 -29.17
CA LEU A 127 -15.07 9.96 -28.16
C LEU A 127 -15.45 10.36 -26.72
N TYR A 128 -16.26 11.42 -26.56
CA TYR A 128 -16.70 11.92 -25.27
C TYR A 128 -18.05 11.35 -24.82
N VAL A 129 -18.73 10.58 -25.67
CA VAL A 129 -20.00 9.91 -25.35
C VAL A 129 -19.71 8.59 -24.64
N PRO A 130 -20.23 8.36 -23.42
CA PRO A 130 -20.02 7.11 -22.69
C PRO A 130 -20.81 5.96 -23.34
N THR A 131 -20.18 4.79 -23.47
CA THR A 131 -20.84 3.58 -23.98
C THR A 131 -21.89 3.03 -23.00
N LEU A 132 -21.65 3.22 -21.70
CA LEU A 132 -22.58 2.93 -20.61
C LEU A 132 -23.05 4.26 -20.03
N ALA A 133 -24.34 4.57 -20.18
CA ALA A 133 -24.93 5.88 -19.84
C ALA A 133 -24.63 6.36 -18.41
N GLU A 134 -24.53 5.43 -17.45
CA GLU A 134 -24.29 5.75 -16.03
C GLU A 134 -22.81 5.70 -15.62
N LYS A 135 -21.91 5.36 -16.54
CA LYS A 135 -20.47 5.20 -16.26
C LYS A 135 -19.65 6.11 -17.16
N PRO A 136 -19.25 7.31 -16.70
CA PRO A 136 -18.45 8.24 -17.51
C PRO A 136 -17.05 7.70 -17.88
N GLU A 137 -16.56 6.69 -17.15
CA GLU A 137 -15.31 5.97 -17.45
C GLU A 137 -15.41 5.09 -18.71
N SER A 138 -16.62 4.85 -19.21
CA SER A 138 -16.89 4.03 -20.39
C SER A 138 -16.73 4.77 -21.72
N LYS A 139 -16.16 5.98 -21.70
CA LYS A 139 -15.87 6.77 -22.90
C LYS A 139 -14.73 6.13 -23.70
N PRO A 140 -14.87 6.00 -25.03
CA PRO A 140 -13.83 5.42 -25.88
C PRO A 140 -12.47 6.13 -25.78
N LEU A 141 -12.46 7.43 -25.43
CA LEU A 141 -11.23 8.19 -25.20
C LEU A 141 -10.31 7.55 -24.15
N TYR A 142 -10.86 6.82 -23.18
CA TYR A 142 -10.09 6.23 -22.07
C TYR A 142 -9.67 4.78 -22.31
N ASP A 143 -10.01 4.17 -23.44
CA ASP A 143 -9.75 2.73 -23.67
C ASP A 143 -8.28 2.34 -23.63
N SER A 144 -7.36 3.26 -23.98
CA SER A 144 -5.92 3.02 -23.90
C SER A 144 -5.38 2.98 -22.46
N VAL A 145 -6.07 3.60 -21.51
CA VAL A 145 -5.67 3.69 -20.09
C VAL A 145 -6.49 2.75 -19.21
N ARG A 146 -7.75 2.49 -19.60
CA ARG A 146 -8.69 1.62 -18.89
C ARG A 146 -8.41 0.16 -19.20
N GLN A 147 -7.40 -0.39 -18.54
CA GLN A 147 -7.08 -1.82 -18.59
C GLN A 147 -7.61 -2.53 -17.35
N VAL A 148 -8.23 -3.70 -17.53
CA VAL A 148 -8.72 -4.54 -16.43
C VAL A 148 -7.50 -5.14 -15.72
N LYS A 149 -7.30 -4.78 -14.44
CA LYS A 149 -6.21 -5.33 -13.62
C LYS A 149 -6.53 -6.72 -13.06
N THR A 150 -7.79 -6.94 -12.73
CA THR A 150 -8.31 -8.19 -12.17
C THR A 150 -9.80 -8.31 -12.50
N PHE A 151 -10.33 -9.52 -12.51
CA PHE A 151 -11.71 -9.82 -12.83
C PHE A 151 -12.50 -10.24 -11.58
N GLU A 152 -13.82 -10.27 -11.71
CA GLU A 152 -14.75 -10.66 -10.65
C GLU A 152 -14.76 -12.18 -10.49
N ARG A 153 -13.83 -12.70 -9.68
CA ARG A 153 -13.80 -14.12 -9.31
C ARG A 153 -14.47 -14.36 -7.96
N VAL A 154 -14.97 -15.57 -7.73
CA VAL A 154 -15.52 -15.98 -6.44
C VAL A 154 -14.39 -16.12 -5.42
N ALA A 155 -14.34 -15.22 -4.43
CA ALA A 155 -13.32 -15.22 -3.39
C ALA A 155 -13.79 -15.97 -2.13
N ALA A 156 -15.06 -15.80 -1.75
CA ALA A 156 -15.66 -16.46 -0.60
C ALA A 156 -17.17 -16.63 -0.80
N CYS A 157 -17.74 -17.67 -0.20
CA CYS A 157 -19.18 -17.88 -0.13
C CYS A 157 -19.56 -18.09 1.34
N ILE A 158 -20.67 -17.50 1.76
CA ILE A 158 -21.15 -17.57 3.13
C ILE A 158 -22.62 -17.96 3.09
N SER A 159 -22.99 -19.00 3.83
CA SER A 159 -24.38 -19.37 4.07
C SER A 159 -24.80 -18.94 5.48
N GLY A 160 -25.80 -18.07 5.59
CA GLY A 160 -26.36 -17.64 6.87
C GLY A 160 -27.15 -16.33 6.81
N GLY A 161 -28.04 -16.13 7.78
CA GLY A 161 -28.86 -14.92 7.92
C GLY A 161 -30.05 -14.83 6.96
N ASP A 162 -30.68 -13.65 6.91
CA ASP A 162 -31.88 -13.36 6.11
C ASP A 162 -31.61 -13.35 4.60
N SER A 163 -30.34 -13.18 4.20
CA SER A 163 -29.89 -13.18 2.80
C SER A 163 -29.64 -14.56 2.21
N GLY A 164 -29.72 -15.64 3.01
CA GLY A 164 -29.47 -17.00 2.55
C GLY A 164 -27.99 -17.30 2.29
N CYS A 165 -27.65 -17.75 1.07
CA CYS A 165 -26.27 -18.03 0.66
C CYS A 165 -25.82 -17.02 -0.39
N THR A 166 -24.76 -16.28 -0.11
CA THR A 166 -24.21 -15.26 -1.02
C THR A 166 -22.70 -15.43 -1.18
N CYS A 167 -22.25 -15.34 -2.43
CA CYS A 167 -20.83 -15.36 -2.79
C CYS A 167 -20.33 -13.95 -3.10
N TYR A 168 -19.07 -13.70 -2.81
CA TYR A 168 -18.44 -12.39 -2.89
C TYR A 168 -17.18 -12.44 -3.75
N SER A 169 -16.90 -11.33 -4.44
CA SER A 169 -15.64 -11.11 -5.16
C SER A 169 -14.47 -10.77 -4.23
N ASP A 170 -13.25 -10.70 -4.75
CA ASP A 170 -12.07 -10.25 -3.97
C ASP A 170 -12.24 -8.83 -3.39
N GLN A 171 -13.16 -8.04 -3.95
CA GLN A 171 -13.50 -6.69 -3.49
C GLN A 171 -14.79 -6.67 -2.66
N ALA A 172 -15.20 -7.81 -2.09
CA ALA A 172 -16.39 -7.96 -1.26
C ALA A 172 -17.70 -7.52 -1.95
N THR A 173 -17.77 -7.57 -3.28
CA THR A 173 -19.00 -7.29 -4.03
C THR A 173 -19.83 -8.57 -4.15
N PRO A 174 -21.16 -8.54 -3.87
CA PRO A 174 -22.00 -9.72 -4.00
C PRO A 174 -22.14 -10.13 -5.48
N LEU A 175 -21.78 -11.37 -5.77
CA LEU A 175 -21.87 -11.98 -7.10
C LEU A 175 -23.27 -12.55 -7.29
N LYS A 176 -24.08 -11.89 -8.13
CA LYS A 176 -25.47 -12.28 -8.40
C LYS A 176 -25.57 -13.41 -9.43
N GLU A 177 -24.48 -13.64 -10.15
CA GLU A 177 -24.33 -14.65 -11.18
C GLU A 177 -24.22 -16.06 -10.59
N VAL A 178 -23.83 -16.18 -9.32
CA VAL A 178 -23.73 -17.46 -8.60
C VAL A 178 -25.09 -17.80 -8.01
N SER A 179 -25.65 -18.94 -8.43
CA SER A 179 -26.92 -19.42 -7.91
C SER A 179 -26.82 -19.81 -6.42
N THR A 180 -27.96 -19.79 -5.72
CA THR A 180 -28.02 -20.16 -4.30
C THR A 180 -27.62 -21.61 -4.05
N GLU A 181 -27.85 -22.50 -5.02
CA GLU A 181 -27.47 -23.91 -4.95
C GLU A 181 -25.94 -24.06 -5.04
N MET A 182 -25.33 -23.41 -6.04
CA MET A 182 -23.88 -23.40 -6.23
C MET A 182 -23.16 -22.78 -5.04
N CYS A 183 -23.71 -21.72 -4.45
CA CYS A 183 -23.19 -21.13 -3.23
C CYS A 183 -23.17 -22.14 -2.06
N LYS A 184 -24.26 -22.90 -1.86
CA LYS A 184 -24.34 -23.91 -0.78
C LYS A 184 -23.31 -25.02 -1.01
N ASP A 185 -23.09 -25.42 -2.26
CA ASP A 185 -22.10 -26.43 -2.60
C ASP A 185 -20.68 -25.93 -2.34
N TYR A 186 -20.37 -24.67 -2.67
CA TYR A 186 -19.08 -24.06 -2.35
C TYR A 186 -18.84 -23.91 -0.85
N VAL A 187 -19.88 -23.64 -0.07
CA VAL A 187 -19.75 -23.58 1.40
C VAL A 187 -19.48 -24.98 1.97
N LYS A 188 -20.13 -26.02 1.44
CA LYS A 188 -19.96 -27.40 1.94
C LYS A 188 -18.66 -28.05 1.49
N ASN A 189 -18.32 -27.91 0.22
CA ASN A 189 -17.21 -28.63 -0.43
C ASN A 189 -15.95 -27.76 -0.59
N GLY A 190 -16.04 -26.47 -0.26
CA GLY A 190 -15.00 -25.49 -0.52
C GLY A 190 -15.10 -24.88 -1.92
N LEU A 191 -14.40 -23.75 -2.10
CA LEU A 191 -14.28 -23.11 -3.40
C LEU A 191 -13.35 -23.92 -4.32
N PRO A 192 -13.61 -23.93 -5.64
CA PRO A 192 -12.71 -24.56 -6.59
C PRO A 192 -11.32 -23.93 -6.54
N PHE A 193 -10.29 -24.72 -6.89
CA PHE A 193 -8.92 -24.24 -6.96
C PHE A 193 -8.82 -23.03 -7.88
N ASN A 194 -8.09 -22.00 -7.42
CA ASN A 194 -7.92 -20.76 -8.15
C ASN A 194 -6.55 -20.74 -8.84
N PRO A 195 -6.48 -20.96 -10.17
CA PRO A 195 -5.22 -21.05 -10.90
C PRO A 195 -4.50 -19.69 -11.04
N TYR A 196 -5.16 -18.59 -10.67
CA TYR A 196 -4.62 -17.23 -10.77
C TYR A 196 -4.08 -16.71 -9.42
N LYS A 197 -4.00 -17.56 -8.39
CA LYS A 197 -3.34 -17.22 -7.14
C LYS A 197 -1.85 -17.54 -7.26
N ASP A 198 -1.02 -16.51 -7.29
CA ASP A 198 0.43 -16.68 -7.18
C ASP A 198 0.76 -17.21 -5.77
N THR A 199 1.46 -18.34 -5.70
CA THR A 199 1.92 -18.95 -4.44
C THR A 199 2.99 -18.10 -3.73
N ALA A 200 3.52 -17.07 -4.39
CA ALA A 200 4.61 -16.23 -3.91
C ALA A 200 4.18 -15.08 -2.98
N ASN A 201 2.89 -14.75 -2.88
CA ASN A 201 2.38 -13.62 -2.09
C ASN A 201 1.17 -13.99 -1.22
N ALA A 202 1.22 -15.14 -0.54
CA ALA A 202 0.43 -15.29 0.67
C ALA A 202 1.22 -14.66 1.82
N PRO A 203 0.82 -13.52 2.42
CA PRO A 203 1.23 -13.22 3.76
C PRO A 203 0.58 -14.29 4.65
N TYR A 204 1.31 -15.39 4.85
CA TYR A 204 1.09 -16.25 6.00
C TYR A 204 1.26 -15.34 7.21
N THR A 205 0.16 -14.93 7.83
CA THR A 205 0.16 -14.43 9.20
C THR A 205 -0.13 -15.63 10.10
N PRO A 206 0.88 -16.41 10.50
CA PRO A 206 0.81 -17.06 11.79
C PRO A 206 1.01 -15.92 12.79
N SER A 207 -0.03 -15.58 13.54
CA SER A 207 0.18 -14.92 14.81
C SER A 207 0.84 -15.92 15.73
N GLU A 208 2.17 -16.02 15.67
CA GLU A 208 2.96 -16.65 16.71
C GLU A 208 4.31 -15.93 16.82
N THR A 209 4.42 -15.18 17.91
CA THR A 209 5.61 -14.59 18.48
C THR A 209 6.73 -15.62 18.64
N ALA A 210 7.88 -15.40 17.98
CA ALA A 210 9.22 -15.49 18.58
C ALA A 210 10.29 -15.15 17.53
N GLN A 211 11.21 -14.26 17.90
CA GLN A 211 12.37 -13.86 17.11
C GLN A 211 13.41 -14.98 17.02
N GLY A 212 14.03 -15.16 15.86
CA GLY A 212 15.34 -15.82 15.75
C GLY A 212 15.74 -16.31 14.36
N GLY A 213 16.36 -15.44 13.56
CA GLY A 213 17.41 -15.77 12.56
C GLY A 213 17.09 -16.70 11.38
N SER A 214 17.10 -16.14 10.17
CA SER A 214 17.30 -16.86 8.88
C SER A 214 18.78 -16.73 8.45
N PRO A 215 19.31 -17.40 7.39
CA PRO A 215 18.62 -18.23 6.39
C PRO A 215 19.34 -19.54 5.96
N ALA A 216 18.61 -20.48 5.34
CA ALA A 216 19.13 -21.30 4.24
C ALA A 216 18.00 -21.99 3.47
N SER A 217 18.20 -22.04 2.17
CA SER A 217 17.39 -22.57 1.08
C SER A 217 17.08 -24.06 1.14
N GLY A 218 15.99 -24.46 0.49
CA GLY A 218 15.80 -25.80 -0.05
C GLY A 218 14.59 -26.50 0.53
N GLY A 219 13.60 -26.80 -0.33
CA GLY A 219 12.42 -27.53 0.07
C GLY A 219 12.76 -28.97 0.43
N GLU A 220 12.46 -29.35 1.67
CA GLU A 220 12.30 -30.74 2.06
C GLU A 220 11.10 -30.85 2.99
N VAL A 221 10.25 -31.83 2.69
CA VAL A 221 9.12 -32.23 3.52
C VAL A 221 9.70 -32.87 4.78
N PRO A 222 9.44 -32.38 6.00
CA PRO A 222 9.97 -33.01 7.19
C PRO A 222 9.33 -34.39 7.37
N VAL A 223 10.07 -35.43 7.00
CA VAL A 223 9.73 -36.80 7.37
C VAL A 223 9.84 -36.86 8.90
N MET A 224 8.76 -37.29 9.55
CA MET A 224 8.68 -37.48 11.01
C MET A 224 9.69 -38.56 11.45
N GLY A 225 10.95 -38.15 11.64
CA GLY A 225 11.95 -38.93 12.34
C GLY A 225 11.55 -38.99 13.81
N GLY A 226 11.26 -40.20 14.31
CA GLY A 226 10.82 -40.48 15.67
C GLY A 226 11.81 -40.10 16.77
N LYS A 227 12.06 -38.80 16.93
CA LYS A 227 12.69 -38.20 18.10
C LYS A 227 11.68 -37.21 18.67
N SER A 228 11.36 -37.40 19.95
CA SER A 228 10.45 -36.53 20.68
C SER A 228 10.95 -35.09 20.63
N LEU A 229 10.02 -34.16 20.42
CA LEU A 229 10.29 -32.72 20.45
C LEU A 229 10.94 -32.33 21.80
N PRO A 230 11.87 -31.37 21.81
CA PRO A 230 12.47 -30.87 23.03
C PRO A 230 11.39 -30.23 23.90
N ASN A 231 11.26 -30.75 25.12
CA ASN A 231 10.41 -30.26 26.18
C ASN A 231 10.93 -28.92 26.74
N LEU A 232 9.98 -28.04 27.10
CA LEU A 232 10.20 -26.64 27.49
C LEU A 232 10.81 -26.45 28.89
N MET A 233 11.68 -27.35 29.34
CA MET A 233 12.30 -27.28 30.68
C MET A 233 13.72 -26.71 30.61
N TYR A 234 14.12 -26.02 31.69
CA TYR A 234 15.34 -25.24 31.80
C TYR A 234 16.62 -26.06 31.54
N ASP A 235 17.60 -25.44 30.87
CA ASP A 235 18.89 -26.02 30.53
C ASP A 235 19.61 -26.57 31.79
N GLY A 236 19.52 -27.88 32.01
CA GLY A 236 20.15 -28.57 33.13
C GLY A 236 19.34 -29.68 33.79
N TYR A 237 18.11 -29.96 33.35
CA TYR A 237 17.34 -31.11 33.88
C TYR A 237 17.88 -32.43 33.32
N VAL A 238 18.35 -33.32 34.21
CA VAL A 238 18.69 -34.71 33.87
C VAL A 238 17.51 -35.59 34.24
N GLU A 239 16.93 -36.30 33.26
CA GLU A 239 15.83 -37.23 33.51
C GLU A 239 16.28 -38.38 34.43
N ALA A 240 15.50 -38.64 35.48
CA ALA A 240 15.80 -39.62 36.53
C ALA A 240 15.83 -41.11 36.07
N GLY A 241 15.84 -41.37 34.76
CA GLY A 241 15.81 -42.71 34.17
C GLY A 241 17.17 -43.25 33.73
N GLU A 242 18.22 -42.43 33.58
CA GLU A 242 19.51 -42.90 33.05
C GLU A 242 20.47 -43.48 34.11
N GLN A 243 20.17 -43.37 35.41
CA GLN A 243 21.05 -43.87 36.47
C GLN A 243 20.91 -45.37 36.79
N PHE A 244 20.06 -46.11 36.07
CA PHE A 244 19.90 -47.55 36.27
C PHE A 244 19.94 -48.33 34.94
N ARG A 245 21.13 -48.45 34.36
CA ARG A 245 21.47 -49.57 33.48
C ARG A 245 22.77 -50.21 33.98
N PRO A 246 22.80 -51.54 34.20
CA PRO A 246 23.98 -52.25 34.70
C PRO A 246 25.13 -52.25 33.67
#